data_AF-A0A517XS68-F1
#
_entry.id   AF-A0A517XS68-F1
#
_cell.length_a   1.000
_cell.length_b   1.000
_cell.length_c   1.000
_cell.angle_alpha   90.00
_cell.angle_beta   90.00
_cell.angle_gamma   90.00
#
_symmetry.space_group_name_H-M   'P 1'
#
loop_
_entity.id
_entity.type
_entity.pdbx_description
1 polymer ?
#
loop_
_entity_poly.entity_id
_entity_poly.type
_entity_poly.pdbx_seq_one_letter_code
_entity_poly.pdbx_strand_id
1 'polypeptide(L)' 'MAVERQIELGRRYHRKKKMAKLKAKLETTSGADRDKVLYKIHRLSPWWTEPAKDDAKK' A
#
# COMPACT_ATOMS: atom_id res chain seq x y z
N MET A 1 -6.67 16.53 23.92
CA MET A 1 -7.31 16.65 22.58
C MET A 1 -6.34 16.82 21.42
N ALA A 2 -5.38 17.76 21.44
CA ALA A 2 -4.48 17.97 20.28
C ALA A 2 -3.44 16.85 20.08
N VAL A 3 -2.86 16.32 21.16
CA VAL A 3 -1.76 15.34 21.10
C VAL A 3 -2.22 13.97 20.59
N GLU A 4 -3.35 13.45 21.09
CA GLU A 4 -3.91 12.17 20.61
C GLU A 4 -4.28 12.23 19.12
N ARG A 5 -4.91 13.34 18.71
CA ARG A 5 -5.20 13.59 17.29
C ARG A 5 -3.94 13.68 16.44
N GLN A 6 -2.86 14.30 16.94
CA GLN A 6 -1.59 14.32 16.22
C GLN A 6 -0.96 12.94 16.10
N ILE A 7 -1.00 12.11 17.15
CA ILE A 7 -0.51 10.73 17.11
C ILE A 7 -1.34 9.91 16.11
N GLU A 8 -2.65 10.04 16.14
CA GLU A 8 -3.56 9.37 15.20
C GLU A 8 -3.27 9.78 13.75
N LEU A 9 -3.16 11.08 13.49
CA LEU A 9 -2.80 11.61 12.18
C LEU A 9 -1.42 11.09 11.73
N GLY A 10 -0.44 11.06 12.63
CA GLY A 10 0.88 10.50 12.37
C GLY A 10 0.81 9.03 11.93
N ARG A 11 0.04 8.20 12.65
CA ARG A 11 -0.20 6.79 12.29
C ARG A 11 -0.89 6.67 10.94
N ARG A 12 -1.90 7.50 10.67
CA ARG A 12 -2.63 7.54 9.39
C ARG A 12 -1.72 7.89 8.22
N TYR A 13 -0.92 8.95 8.35
CA TYR A 13 0.02 9.37 7.31
C TYR A 13 1.14 8.36 7.12
N HIS A 14 1.63 7.73 8.18
CA HIS A 14 2.60 6.65 8.08
C HIS A 14 2.03 5.45 7.30
N ARG A 15 0.80 5.04 7.61
CA ARG A 15 0.09 3.97 6.87
C ARG A 15 -0.10 4.34 5.40
N LYS A 16 -0.53 5.57 5.11
CA LYS A 16 -0.69 6.09 3.73
C LYS A 16 0.63 6.05 2.96
N LYS A 17 1.72 6.55 3.55
CA LYS A 17 3.06 6.56 2.95
C LYS A 17 3.57 5.14 2.70
N LYS A 18 3.36 4.22 3.65
CA LYS A 18 3.76 2.81 3.50
C LYS A 18 2.98 2.12 2.38
N MET A 19 1.67 2.34 2.30
CA MET A 19 0.83 1.79 1.23
C MET A 19 1.29 2.29 -0.15
N ALA A 20 1.57 3.59 -0.29
CA ALA A 20 2.08 4.16 -1.55
C ALA A 20 3.40 3.52 -1.99
N LYS A 21 4.35 3.34 -1.06
CA LYS A 21 5.63 2.65 -1.35
C LYS A 21 5.44 1.20 -1.79
N LEU A 22 4.52 0.47 -1.16
CA LEU A 22 4.26 -0.92 -1.52
C LEU A 22 3.63 -1.03 -2.90
N LYS A 23 2.68 -0.14 -3.25
CA LYS A 23 2.09 -0.09 -4.59
C LYS A 23 3.14 0.20 -5.67
N ALA A 24 3.98 1.21 -5.47
CA ALA A 24 5.07 1.51 -6.40
C ALA A 24 6.06 0.34 -6.55
N LYS A 25 6.33 -0.39 -5.46
CA LYS A 25 7.16 -1.60 -5.53
C LYS A 25 6.47 -2.75 -6.26
N LEU A 26 5.14 -2.86 -6.17
CA LEU A 26 4.37 -3.89 -6.83
C LEU A 26 4.45 -3.77 -8.37
N GLU A 27 4.56 -2.55 -8.89
CA GLU A 27 4.70 -2.28 -10.33
C GLU A 27 5.99 -2.85 -10.93
N THR A 28 7.08 -2.84 -10.15
CA THR A 28 8.42 -3.23 -10.62
C THR A 28 8.86 -4.63 -10.21
N THR A 29 8.12 -5.28 -9.29
CA THR A 29 8.48 -6.61 -8.76
C THR A 29 7.70 -7.74 -9.43
N SER A 30 8.37 -8.87 -9.61
CA SER A 30 7.82 -10.11 -10.18
C SER A 30 8.16 -11.33 -9.31
N GLY A 31 7.49 -12.45 -9.56
CA GLY A 31 7.72 -13.72 -8.87
C GLY A 31 7.54 -13.62 -7.34
N ALA A 32 8.39 -14.33 -6.59
CA ALA A 32 8.27 -14.47 -5.14
C ALA A 32 8.35 -13.13 -4.36
N ASP A 33 8.99 -12.10 -4.92
CA ASP A 33 9.07 -10.78 -4.29
C ASP A 33 7.77 -9.99 -4.44
N ARG A 34 7.03 -10.22 -5.54
CA ARG A 34 5.68 -9.69 -5.73
C ARG A 34 4.73 -10.21 -4.67
N ASP A 35 4.79 -11.51 -4.36
CA ASP A 35 3.95 -12.15 -3.33
C ASP A 35 4.22 -11.56 -1.93
N LYS A 36 5.49 -11.31 -1.61
CA LYS A 36 5.87 -10.63 -0.35
C LYS A 36 5.31 -9.20 -0.26
N VAL A 37 5.25 -8.50 -1.39
CA VAL A 37 4.66 -7.14 -1.45
C VAL A 37 3.14 -7.21 -1.27
N LEU A 38 2.46 -8.12 -1.99
CA LEU A 38 1.02 -8.36 -1.87
C LEU A 38 0.63 -8.74 -0.44
N TYR A 39 1.37 -9.66 0.19
CA TYR A 39 1.15 -10.04 1.59
C TYR A 39 1.20 -8.82 2.53
N LYS A 40 2.18 -7.92 2.35
CA LYS A 40 2.30 -6.69 3.14
C LYS A 40 1.14 -5.72 2.89
N ILE A 41 0.64 -5.66 1.66
CA ILE A 41 -0.51 -4.83 1.31
C ILE A 41 -1.78 -5.37 1.99
N HIS A 42 -2.10 -6.66 1.85
CA HIS A 42 -3.27 -7.27 2.49
C HIS A 42 -3.22 -7.18 4.01
N ARG A 43 -2.03 -7.24 4.61
CA ARG A 43 -1.84 -6.98 6.04
C ARG A 43 -2.17 -5.55 6.48
N LEU A 44 -2.01 -4.55 5.60
CA LEU A 44 -2.34 -3.15 5.89
C LEU A 44 -3.80 -2.81 5.53
N SER A 45 -4.33 -3.47 4.52
CA SER A 45 -5.69 -3.29 4.02
C SER A 45 -6.20 -4.63 3.48
N PRO A 46 -6.86 -5.45 4.32
CA PRO A 46 -7.33 -6.77 3.92
C PRO A 46 -8.26 -6.74 2.70
N TRP A 47 -9.06 -5.68 2.60
CA TRP A 47 -10.05 -5.45 1.53
C TRP A 47 -9.46 -4.75 0.30
N TRP A 48 -8.15 -4.52 0.25
CA TRP A 48 -7.53 -3.93 -0.93
C TRP A 48 -7.44 -4.96 -2.05
N THR A 49 -8.01 -4.62 -3.20
CA THR A 49 -7.86 -5.37 -4.43
C THR A 49 -6.87 -4.67 -5.35
N GLU A 50 -6.06 -5.44 -6.05
CA GLU A 50 -5.18 -4.89 -7.06
C GLU A 50 -6.04 -4.31 -8.20
N PRO A 51 -5.83 -3.05 -8.60
CA PRO A 51 -6.51 -2.51 -9.78
C PRO A 51 -6.07 -3.31 -11.01
N ALA A 52 -7.00 -3.54 -11.94
CA ALA A 52 -6.64 -4.10 -13.23
C ALA A 52 -5.51 -3.24 -13.83
N LYS A 53 -4.46 -3.89 -14.35
CA LYS A 53 -3.49 -3.18 -15.17
C LYS A 53 -4.27 -2.70 -16.40
N ASP A 54 -4.50 -1.40 -16.49
CA ASP A 54 -5.00 -0.80 -17.71
C ASP A 54 -3.89 -0.96 -18.77
N ASP A 55 -3.86 -2.12 -19.45
CA ASP A 55 -3.10 -2.32 -20.69
C ASP A 55 -3.73 -1.53 -21.86
N ALA A 56 -4.66 -0.59 -21.58
CA ALA A 56 -5.49 0.16 -22.52
C ALA A 56 -5.01 1.60 -22.80
N LYS A 57 -3.70 1.85 -22.73
CA LYS A 57 -3.09 2.99 -23.42
C LYS A 57 -1.93 2.51 -24.28
N LYS A 58 -2.31 1.99 -25.45
CA LYS A 58 -1.45 1.93 -26.63
C LYS A 58 -1.47 3.29 -27.32
#